data_AF-A0AAD5KTE8-F1
#
_entry.id   AF-A0AAD5KTE8-F1
#
_cell.length_a   1.000
_cell.length_b   1.000
_cell.length_c   1.000
_cell.angle_alpha   90.00
_cell.angle_beta   90.00
_cell.angle_gamma   90.00
#
_symmetry.space_group_name_H-M   'P 1'
#
loop_
_entity.id
_entity.type
_entity.pdbx_description
1 polymer ?
#
loop_
_entity_poly.entity_id
_entity_poly.type
_entity_poly.pdbx_seq_one_letter_code
_entity_poly.pdbx_strand_id
1 'polypeptide(L)'
;MMVQIDWSAVKDVGKKPQGLLLTLVVNWLIKPFTMAALGVLFFKYLFAPWVDPQSANDYIAGMILLGVAPCTAMVFVWSQLVKGDANYTLVQVSVNDLVMVVPFAPIAAFLLGVTDVTVPWETLLLSTVCMWSLPLAAGMACRQSG
;
A
#
# COMPACT_ATOMS: atom_id res chain seq x y z
N MET A 1 4.83 -11.62 8.51
CA MET A 1 5.82 -10.51 8.47
C MET A 1 5.76 -9.64 9.73
N MET A 2 4.60 -9.15 10.19
CA MET A 2 4.53 -8.33 11.42
C MET A 2 5.15 -8.97 12.69
N VAL A 3 5.07 -10.29 12.82
CA VAL A 3 5.75 -11.04 13.91
C VAL A 3 7.29 -10.95 13.84
N GLN A 4 7.87 -10.62 12.68
CA GLN A 4 9.32 -10.47 12.47
C GLN A 4 9.81 -9.01 12.60
N ILE A 5 8.97 -8.06 13.02
CA ILE A 5 9.38 -6.66 13.21
C ILE A 5 10.38 -6.59 14.38
N ASP A 6 11.67 -6.60 14.09
CA ASP A 6 12.72 -6.50 15.09
C ASP A 6 12.99 -5.03 15.43
N TRP A 7 12.68 -4.62 16.67
CA TRP A 7 12.86 -3.23 17.13
C TRP A 7 14.33 -2.80 17.13
N SER A 8 15.28 -3.75 17.15
CA SER A 8 16.71 -3.47 16.96
C SER A 8 17.03 -3.07 15.52
N ALA A 9 16.37 -3.68 14.53
CA ALA A 9 16.57 -3.42 13.11
C ALA A 9 15.92 -2.09 12.66
N VAL A 10 14.88 -1.63 13.35
CA VAL A 10 14.30 -0.29 13.17
C VAL A 10 15.30 0.82 13.56
N LYS A 11 16.17 0.59 14.55
CA LYS A 11 17.23 1.56 14.92
C LYS A 11 18.31 1.71 13.83
N ASP A 12 18.55 0.67 13.04
CA ASP A 12 19.54 0.70 11.95
C ASP A 12 19.00 1.35 10.65
N VAL A 13 17.69 1.61 10.55
CA VAL A 13 17.07 2.37 9.44
C VAL A 13 17.76 3.72 9.20
N GLY A 14 18.20 4.37 10.28
CA GLY A 14 18.86 5.67 10.24
C GLY A 14 20.19 5.67 9.46
N LYS A 15 20.80 4.49 9.21
CA LYS A 15 22.08 4.39 8.49
C LYS A 15 21.94 4.59 6.97
N LYS A 16 20.76 4.37 6.37
CA LYS A 16 20.51 4.54 4.92
C LYS A 16 19.10 5.09 4.63
N PRO A 17 18.82 6.36 4.98
CA PRO A 17 17.48 6.95 4.86
C PRO A 17 17.04 7.22 3.42
N GLN A 18 17.98 7.38 2.49
CA GLN A 18 17.69 7.76 1.10
C GLN A 18 16.83 6.73 0.36
N GLY A 19 17.12 5.43 0.54
CA GLY A 19 16.35 4.36 -0.11
C GLY A 19 14.93 4.24 0.45
N LEU A 20 14.77 4.44 1.76
CA LEU A 20 13.47 4.45 2.41
C LEU A 20 12.63 5.65 1.96
N LEU A 21 13.22 6.85 1.95
CA LEU A 21 12.54 8.07 1.52
C LEU A 21 12.08 7.96 0.07
N LEU A 22 12.94 7.48 -0.83
CA LEU A 22 12.58 7.25 -2.23
C LEU A 22 11.40 6.29 -2.36
N THR A 23 11.43 5.18 -1.61
CA THR A 23 10.35 4.17 -1.63
C THR A 23 9.05 4.77 -1.14
N LEU A 24 9.08 5.56 -0.06
CA LEU A 24 7.89 6.23 0.47
C LEU A 24 7.34 7.24 -0.54
N VAL A 25 8.18 8.08 -1.12
CA VAL A 25 7.74 9.07 -2.13
C VAL A 25 7.15 8.36 -3.36
N VAL A 26 7.80 7.32 -3.88
CA VAL A 26 7.30 6.59 -5.04
C VAL A 26 5.97 5.88 -4.72
N ASN A 27 5.88 5.18 -3.58
CA ASN A 27 4.70 4.41 -3.20
C ASN A 27 3.49 5.30 -2.88
N TRP A 28 3.71 6.45 -2.26
CA TRP A 28 2.63 7.29 -1.74
C TRP A 28 2.29 8.49 -2.63
N LEU A 29 3.28 9.07 -3.32
CA LEU A 29 3.07 10.25 -4.18
C LEU A 29 2.99 9.92 -5.66
N ILE A 30 3.74 8.94 -6.15
CA ILE A 30 3.82 8.70 -7.60
C ILE A 30 2.83 7.62 -8.01
N LYS A 31 2.97 6.42 -7.44
CA LYS A 31 2.23 5.21 -7.81
C LYS A 31 0.70 5.42 -7.84
N PRO A 32 0.03 5.89 -6.78
CA PRO A 32 -1.43 5.94 -6.76
C PRO A 32 -1.99 6.98 -7.73
N PHE A 33 -1.28 8.09 -7.94
CA PHE A 33 -1.66 9.11 -8.92
C PHE A 33 -1.47 8.64 -10.36
N THR A 34 -0.34 7.97 -10.65
CA THR A 34 -0.12 7.37 -11.97
C THR A 34 -1.16 6.29 -12.29
N MET A 35 -1.56 5.47 -11.31
CA MET A 35 -2.59 4.45 -11.51
C MET A 35 -3.97 5.06 -11.73
N ALA A 36 -4.33 6.13 -11.02
CA ALA A 36 -5.57 6.87 -11.26
C ALA A 36 -5.58 7.49 -12.67
N ALA A 37 -4.49 8.14 -13.06
CA ALA A 37 -4.36 8.76 -14.38
C ALA A 37 -4.44 7.73 -15.52
N LEU A 38 -3.74 6.61 -15.37
CA LEU A 38 -3.83 5.49 -16.32
C LEU A 38 -5.25 4.92 -16.36
N GLY A 39 -5.92 4.80 -15.21
CA GLY A 39 -7.27 4.30 -15.17
C GLY A 39 -8.26 5.18 -15.92
N VAL A 40 -8.19 6.50 -15.70
CA VAL A 40 -8.99 7.47 -16.45
C VAL A 40 -8.65 7.43 -17.94
N LEU A 41 -7.37 7.42 -18.31
CA LEU A 41 -6.94 7.37 -19.70
C LEU A 41 -7.48 6.12 -20.43
N PHE A 42 -7.37 4.95 -19.80
CA PHE A 42 -7.80 3.71 -20.41
C PHE A 42 -9.33 3.63 -20.48
N PHE A 43 -10.04 3.83 -19.37
CA PHE A 43 -11.47 3.53 -19.31
C PHE A 43 -12.36 4.70 -19.72
N LYS A 44 -11.89 5.96 -19.66
CA LYS A 44 -12.66 7.14 -20.12
C LYS A 44 -12.26 7.66 -21.50
N TYR A 45 -11.09 7.30 -22.05
CA TYR A 45 -10.65 7.76 -23.37
C TYR A 45 -10.40 6.64 -24.38
N LEU A 46 -9.55 5.65 -24.07
CA LEU A 46 -9.18 4.59 -25.03
C LEU A 46 -10.30 3.56 -25.24
N PHE A 47 -10.90 3.09 -24.16
CA PHE A 47 -11.93 2.05 -24.16
C PHE A 47 -13.35 2.60 -23.95
N ALA A 48 -13.51 3.93 -24.02
CA ALA A 48 -14.81 4.60 -23.89
C ALA A 48 -15.93 4.04 -24.80
N PRO A 49 -15.66 3.60 -26.06
CA PRO A 49 -16.72 3.02 -26.90
C PRO A 49 -17.05 1.55 -26.56
N TRP A 50 -16.22 0.87 -25.75
CA TRP A 50 -16.30 -0.57 -25.51
C TRP A 50 -16.72 -0.91 -24.07
N VAL A 51 -16.72 0.07 -23.17
CA VAL A 51 -17.01 -0.11 -21.74
C VAL A 51 -18.15 0.79 -21.33
N ASP A 52 -19.13 0.22 -20.64
CA ASP A 52 -20.24 0.97 -20.06
C ASP A 52 -19.72 2.01 -19.04
N PRO A 53 -20.21 3.26 -19.05
CA PRO A 53 -19.71 4.32 -18.16
C PRO A 53 -19.75 3.93 -16.67
N GLN A 54 -20.70 3.09 -16.27
CA GLN A 54 -20.82 2.67 -14.88
C GLN A 54 -19.72 1.65 -14.52
N SER A 55 -19.49 0.65 -15.37
CA SER A 55 -18.40 -0.32 -15.18
C SER A 55 -17.02 0.33 -15.29
N ALA A 56 -16.87 1.33 -16.15
CA ALA A 56 -15.62 2.10 -16.27
C ALA A 56 -15.22 2.75 -14.93
N ASN A 57 -16.17 3.34 -14.21
CA ASN A 57 -15.91 3.95 -12.91
C ASN A 57 -15.52 2.91 -11.85
N ASP A 58 -16.17 1.74 -11.84
CA ASP A 58 -15.81 0.63 -10.93
C ASP A 58 -14.39 0.10 -11.20
N TYR A 59 -14.00 -0.04 -12.47
CA TYR A 59 -12.64 -0.45 -12.83
C TYR A 59 -11.59 0.59 -12.42
N ILE A 60 -11.90 1.88 -12.56
CA ILE A 60 -11.00 2.96 -12.12
C ILE A 60 -10.83 2.92 -10.61
N ALA A 61 -11.91 2.72 -9.85
CA ALA A 61 -11.85 2.54 -8.40
C ALA A 61 -10.96 1.35 -8.01
N GLY A 62 -11.13 0.22 -8.69
CA GLY A 62 -10.29 -0.96 -8.48
C GLY A 62 -8.80 -0.69 -8.73
N MET A 63 -8.46 0.00 -9.81
CA MET A 63 -7.07 0.37 -10.11
C MET A 63 -6.48 1.34 -9.09
N ILE A 64 -7.26 2.29 -8.60
CA ILE A 64 -6.83 3.21 -7.53
C ILE A 64 -6.51 2.42 -6.26
N LEU A 65 -7.42 1.54 -5.83
CA LEU A 65 -7.21 0.69 -4.65
C LEU A 65 -5.97 -0.21 -4.80
N LEU A 66 -5.76 -0.80 -5.97
CA LEU A 66 -4.54 -1.58 -6.29
C LEU A 66 -3.27 -0.70 -6.31
N GLY A 67 -3.38 0.55 -6.75
CA GLY A 67 -2.31 1.53 -6.76
C GLY A 67 -1.85 1.89 -5.35
N VAL A 68 -2.79 2.10 -4.42
CA VAL A 68 -2.50 2.49 -3.04
C VAL A 68 -1.98 1.29 -2.21
N ALA A 69 -2.39 0.05 -2.53
CA ALA A 69 -1.93 -1.13 -1.81
C ALA A 69 -0.43 -1.45 -2.11
N PRO A 70 0.46 -1.45 -1.11
CA PRO A 70 1.83 -1.90 -1.28
C PRO A 70 1.90 -3.43 -1.29
N CYS A 71 2.84 -4.00 -2.05
CA CYS A 71 3.10 -5.44 -2.07
C CYS A 71 4.39 -5.74 -1.29
N THR A 72 4.28 -6.32 -0.10
CA THR A 72 5.42 -6.51 0.80
C THR A 72 6.10 -7.87 0.67
N ALA A 73 5.32 -8.93 0.51
CA ALA A 73 5.85 -10.28 0.33
C ALA A 73 6.66 -10.44 -0.98
N MET A 74 6.20 -9.80 -2.06
CA MET A 74 6.83 -9.92 -3.38
C MET A 74 8.22 -9.29 -3.41
N VAL A 75 8.39 -8.13 -2.77
CA VAL A 75 9.68 -7.41 -2.70
C VAL A 75 10.74 -8.24 -1.99
N PHE A 76 10.35 -9.03 -0.98
CA PHE A 76 11.27 -9.94 -0.30
C PHE A 76 11.82 -11.02 -1.25
N VAL A 77 10.95 -11.62 -2.06
CA VAL A 77 11.36 -12.63 -3.06
C VAL A 77 12.28 -12.01 -4.12
N TRP A 78 11.93 -10.83 -4.64
CA TRP A 78 12.79 -10.12 -5.61
C TRP A 78 14.16 -9.80 -5.05
N SER A 79 14.22 -9.34 -3.80
CA SER A 79 15.49 -9.07 -3.11
C SER A 79 16.35 -10.33 -3.02
N GLN A 80 15.76 -11.48 -2.68
CA GLN A 80 16.48 -12.76 -2.67
C GLN A 80 17.01 -13.14 -4.06
N LEU A 81 16.21 -12.95 -5.12
CA LEU A 81 16.61 -13.27 -6.49
C LEU A 81 17.79 -12.44 -7.00
N VAL A 82 17.89 -11.17 -6.57
CA VAL A 82 19.00 -10.28 -6.96
C VAL A 82 20.18 -10.31 -5.98
N LYS A 83 20.20 -11.26 -5.03
CA LYS A 83 21.21 -11.35 -3.95
C LYS A 83 21.31 -10.06 -3.12
N GLY A 84 20.16 -9.41 -2.90
CA GLY A 84 20.03 -8.22 -2.07
C GLY A 84 20.18 -8.51 -0.59
N ASP A 85 20.34 -7.44 0.19
CA ASP A 85 20.39 -7.51 1.64
C ASP A 85 18.98 -7.75 2.21
N ALA A 86 18.77 -8.97 2.73
CA ALA A 86 17.50 -9.41 3.29
C ALA A 86 17.12 -8.63 4.57
N ASN A 87 18.10 -8.26 5.39
CA ASN A 87 17.87 -7.49 6.62
C ASN A 87 17.44 -6.06 6.27
N TYR A 88 18.11 -5.43 5.31
CA TYR A 88 17.72 -4.12 4.81
C TYR A 88 16.32 -4.14 4.19
N THR A 89 16.00 -5.18 3.41
CA THR A 89 14.69 -5.34 2.77
C THR A 89 13.58 -5.53 3.81
N LEU A 90 13.81 -6.38 4.82
CA LEU A 90 12.86 -6.61 5.92
C LEU A 90 12.56 -5.30 6.65
N VAL A 91 13.59 -4.51 6.94
CA VAL A 91 13.46 -3.21 7.59
C VAL A 91 12.69 -2.22 6.71
N GLN A 92 13.04 -2.10 5.43
CA GLN A 92 12.36 -1.22 4.48
C GLN A 92 10.88 -1.56 4.34
N VAL A 93 10.56 -2.85 4.21
CA VAL A 93 9.19 -3.37 4.11
C VAL A 93 8.42 -3.12 5.40
N SER A 94 9.03 -3.39 6.56
CA SER A 94 8.38 -3.19 7.87
C SER A 94 8.06 -1.72 8.12
N VAL A 95 8.97 -0.81 7.77
CA VAL A 95 8.74 0.63 7.91
C VAL A 95 7.70 1.11 6.91
N ASN A 96 7.73 0.64 5.67
CA ASN A 96 6.69 0.96 4.68
C ASN A 96 5.31 0.49 5.15
N ASP A 97 5.21 -0.71 5.74
CA ASP A 97 3.99 -1.21 6.35
C ASP A 97 3.59 -0.36 7.54
N LEU A 98 4.47 0.02 8.47
CA LEU A 98 4.07 0.89 9.59
C LEU A 98 3.58 2.27 9.12
N VAL A 99 4.25 2.85 8.12
CA VAL A 99 3.85 4.14 7.55
C VAL A 99 2.49 4.02 6.89
N MET A 100 2.16 2.88 6.27
CA MET A 100 0.91 2.66 5.52
C MET A 100 -0.37 2.92 6.31
N VAL A 101 -0.36 2.81 7.65
CA VAL A 101 -1.57 3.03 8.50
C VAL A 101 -2.16 4.41 8.23
N VAL A 102 -1.29 5.41 8.07
CA VAL A 102 -1.67 6.82 8.10
C VAL A 102 -2.10 7.32 6.73
N PRO A 103 -1.32 7.18 5.64
CA PRO A 103 -1.64 7.75 4.34
C PRO A 103 -2.54 6.86 3.48
N PHE A 104 -2.73 5.56 3.79
CA PHE A 104 -3.60 4.67 3.01
C PHE A 104 -5.04 5.18 2.92
N ALA A 105 -5.69 5.35 4.06
CA ALA A 105 -7.09 5.76 4.09
C ALA A 105 -7.32 7.18 3.51
N PRO A 106 -6.50 8.21 3.85
CA PRO A 106 -6.64 9.54 3.27
C PRO A 106 -6.40 9.59 1.75
N ILE A 107 -5.36 8.92 1.24
CA ILE A 107 -5.02 8.96 -0.19
C ILE A 107 -6.04 8.17 -1.01
N ALA A 108 -6.46 7.00 -0.54
CA ALA A 108 -7.53 6.25 -1.18
C ALA A 108 -8.83 7.06 -1.21
N ALA A 109 -9.21 7.67 -0.09
CA ALA A 109 -10.41 8.51 -0.01
C ALA A 109 -10.32 9.74 -0.93
N PHE A 110 -9.17 10.41 -0.99
CA PHE A 110 -8.95 11.57 -1.85
C PHE A 110 -9.06 11.20 -3.34
N LEU A 111 -8.34 10.17 -3.78
CA LEU A 111 -8.35 9.75 -5.18
C LEU A 111 -9.71 9.20 -5.61
N LEU A 112 -10.39 8.42 -4.76
CA LEU A 112 -11.73 7.91 -5.06
C LEU A 112 -12.79 9.03 -5.08
N GLY A 113 -12.68 10.01 -4.18
CA GLY A 113 -13.55 11.19 -4.16
C GLY A 113 -13.39 12.08 -5.39
N VAL A 114 -12.17 12.22 -5.92
CA VAL A 114 -11.89 12.93 -7.18
C VAL A 114 -12.46 12.18 -8.40
N THR A 115 -12.76 10.89 -8.27
CA THR A 115 -13.25 10.05 -9.38
C THR A 115 -14.77 9.84 -9.38
N ASP A 116 -15.52 10.56 -8.53
CA ASP A 116 -16.99 10.45 -8.37
C ASP A 116 -17.48 9.04 -8.00
N VAL A 117 -16.63 8.20 -7.41
CA VAL A 117 -17.02 6.86 -6.96
C VAL A 117 -17.45 6.92 -5.50
N THR A 118 -18.75 6.76 -5.25
CA THR A 118 -19.31 6.70 -3.90
C THR A 118 -18.95 5.38 -3.21
N VAL A 119 -17.91 5.39 -2.40
CA VAL A 119 -17.56 4.27 -1.52
C VAL A 119 -18.03 4.56 -0.09
N PRO A 120 -18.71 3.61 0.59
CA PRO A 120 -19.11 3.78 1.98
C PRO A 120 -17.87 3.93 2.88
N TRP A 121 -17.69 5.12 3.44
CA TRP A 121 -16.59 5.50 4.34
C TRP A 121 -16.49 4.62 5.57
N GLU A 122 -17.64 4.22 6.11
CA GLU A 122 -17.71 3.31 7.25
C GLU A 122 -17.06 1.97 6.92
N THR A 123 -17.36 1.39 5.75
CA THR A 123 -16.79 0.10 5.35
C THR A 123 -15.28 0.20 5.14
N LEU A 124 -14.79 1.27 4.50
CA LEU A 124 -13.35 1.46 4.25
C LEU A 124 -12.56 1.60 5.56
N LEU A 125 -13.04 2.43 6.50
CA LEU A 125 -12.40 2.63 7.79
C LEU A 125 -12.47 1.37 8.66
N LEU A 126 -13.65 0.73 8.72
CA LEU A 126 -13.87 -0.46 9.53
C LEU A 126 -13.05 -1.64 9.00
N SER A 127 -13.00 -1.85 7.67
CA SER A 127 -12.13 -2.85 7.05
C SER A 127 -10.65 -2.56 7.29
N THR A 128 -10.21 -1.30 7.15
CA THR A 128 -8.80 -0.92 7.37
C THR A 128 -8.40 -1.17 8.83
N VAL A 129 -9.19 -0.69 9.78
CA VAL A 129 -8.92 -0.87 11.21
C VAL A 129 -8.97 -2.34 11.59
N CYS A 130 -9.98 -3.09 11.14
CA CYS A 130 -10.15 -4.49 11.51
C CYS A 130 -9.03 -5.38 10.90
N MET A 131 -8.69 -5.19 9.62
CA MET A 131 -7.61 -5.94 8.97
C MET A 131 -6.21 -5.59 9.48
N TRP A 132 -6.02 -4.45 10.14
CA TRP A 132 -4.72 -4.06 10.69
C TRP A 132 -4.57 -4.33 12.18
N SER A 133 -5.57 -3.93 12.97
CA SER A 133 -5.53 -4.07 14.43
C SER A 133 -5.48 -5.54 14.85
N LEU A 134 -6.23 -6.42 14.18
CA LEU A 134 -6.26 -7.84 14.51
C LEU A 134 -4.91 -8.54 14.24
N PRO A 135 -4.27 -8.41 13.05
CA PRO A 135 -2.96 -9.02 12.83
C PRO A 135 -1.84 -8.40 13.67
N LEU A 136 -1.91 -7.09 13.94
CA LEU A 136 -0.96 -6.42 14.84
C LEU A 136 -1.07 -6.96 16.27
N ALA A 137 -2.29 -7.02 16.82
CA ALA A 137 -2.53 -7.52 18.16
C ALA A 137 -2.17 -9.00 18.30
N ALA A 138 -2.59 -9.83 17.35
CA ALA A 138 -2.22 -11.26 17.30
C ALA A 138 -0.71 -11.45 17.18
N GLY A 139 -0.04 -10.63 16.36
CA GLY A 139 1.41 -10.66 16.19
C GLY A 139 2.18 -10.29 17.46
N MET A 140 1.71 -9.28 18.21
CA MET A 140 2.29 -8.89 19.50
C MET A 140 2.07 -9.97 20.57
N ALA A 141 0.85 -10.51 20.67
CA ALA A 141 0.51 -11.54 21.65
C ALA A 141 1.34 -12.81 21.45
N CYS A 142 1.48 -13.27 20.22
CA CYS A 142 2.25 -14.48 19.90
C CYS A 142 3.75 -14.33 20.21
N ARG A 143 4.26 -13.09 20.24
CA ARG A 143 5.68 -12.80 20.53
C ARG A 143 5.99 -12.64 22.02
N GLN A 144 4.98 -12.42 22.85
CA GLN A 144 5.13 -12.42 24.31
C GLN A 144 5.09 -13.84 24.92
N SER A 145 4.66 -14.83 24.14
CA SER A 145 4.49 -16.23 24.58
C SER A 145 5.64 -17.18 24.19
N GLY A 146 6.68 -16.68 23.50
CA GLY A 146 7.87 -17.45 23.11
C GLY A 146 9.14 -16.70 23.43
#